data_AF-A0A1Q9RVQ5-F1
#
_entry.id   AF-A0A1Q9RVQ5-F1
#
_cell.length_a   1.000
_cell.length_b   1.000
_cell.length_c   1.000
_cell.angle_alpha   90.00
_cell.angle_beta   90.00
_cell.angle_gamma   90.00
#
_symmetry.space_group_name_H-M   'P 1'
#
loop_
_entity.id
_entity.type
_entity.pdbx_description
1 polymer ?
#
loop_
_entity_poly.entity_id
_entity_poly.type
_entity_poly.pdbx_seq_one_letter_code
_entity_poly.pdbx_strand_id
1 'polypeptide(L)'
;MALALGLASGTSATGTSGSSSGTSGTYRTQDTAKNHKARDRNPAQLLSRLARQGLRVEQRFTSDDGDCVSHSYGLVREFVENQPCSALFRALFEVRDSRRAVVLVAVAWVDMPDARQAREFKDLVDGHGTGNITELSRESGPYRDVRFTGEHYASVLEDSTVINAQAQPVRATRAASDLAERLVSTALTPD
;
A
#
# COMPACT_ATOMS: atom_id res chain seq x y z
N MET A 1 58.62 7.78 46.03
CA MET A 1 57.50 7.97 45.09
C MET A 1 56.23 7.57 45.82
N ALA A 2 55.51 8.55 46.39
CA ALA A 2 54.18 8.36 46.96
C ALA A 2 53.48 9.74 46.90
N LEU A 3 52.56 9.89 45.94
CA LEU A 3 51.74 11.09 45.82
C LEU A 3 50.43 10.89 46.59
N ALA A 4 50.25 11.73 47.60
CA ALA A 4 48.97 11.99 48.25
C ALA A 4 48.23 13.08 47.46
N LEU A 5 46.90 13.01 47.42
CA LEU A 5 46.04 14.18 47.18
C LEU A 5 44.71 13.97 47.91
N GLY A 6 44.38 14.96 48.74
CA GLY A 6 43.31 14.94 49.73
C GLY A 6 41.93 15.22 49.15
N LEU A 7 40.94 14.73 49.90
CA LEU A 7 39.52 15.01 49.76
C LEU A 7 39.18 16.33 50.45
N ALA A 8 38.38 17.18 49.81
CA ALA A 8 37.74 18.33 50.46
C ALA A 8 36.29 18.51 49.97
N SER A 9 35.38 18.30 50.93
CA SER A 9 34.16 19.02 51.27
C SER A 9 33.18 19.46 50.17
N GLY A 10 31.94 18.95 50.29
CA GLY A 10 30.79 19.44 49.52
C GLY A 10 30.17 20.74 50.06
N THR A 11 29.30 21.31 49.25
CA THR A 11 28.25 22.26 49.64
C THR A 11 27.16 22.22 48.57
N SER A 12 25.91 22.04 49.00
CA SER A 12 24.72 22.06 48.15
C SER A 12 24.19 23.48 48.04
N ALA A 13 23.90 23.95 46.83
CA ALA A 13 23.04 25.10 46.59
C ALA A 13 22.18 24.85 45.32
N THR A 14 20.89 25.13 45.47
CA THR A 14 19.76 24.90 44.57
C THR A 14 19.49 26.07 43.62
N GLY A 15 19.02 25.77 42.40
CA GLY A 15 18.33 26.67 41.45
C GLY A 15 19.24 27.63 40.66
N THR A 16 19.02 27.96 39.38
CA THR A 16 17.93 27.75 38.43
C THR A 16 18.49 27.99 37.01
N SER A 17 18.01 27.21 36.03
CA SER A 17 17.87 27.52 34.58
C SER A 17 18.85 28.48 33.88
N GLY A 18 19.62 27.94 32.94
CA GLY A 18 20.35 28.73 31.93
C GLY A 18 21.24 27.90 31.02
N SER A 19 20.76 26.79 30.46
CA SER A 19 21.52 26.00 29.48
C SER A 19 21.22 26.51 28.07
N SER A 20 22.05 27.42 27.57
CA SER A 20 22.23 27.62 26.13
C SER A 20 23.17 26.53 25.61
N SER A 21 22.63 25.34 25.38
CA SER A 21 23.31 24.26 24.66
C SER A 21 22.85 24.29 23.21
N GLY A 22 23.77 24.72 22.34
CA GLY A 22 23.64 24.55 20.91
C GLY A 22 23.33 23.09 20.61
N THR A 23 22.12 22.85 20.10
CA THR A 23 21.81 21.62 19.40
C THR A 23 21.63 22.03 17.96
N SER A 24 22.62 21.68 17.15
CA SER A 24 22.54 21.68 15.70
C SER A 24 21.16 21.14 15.33
N GLY A 25 20.29 22.03 14.86
CA GLY A 25 19.09 21.64 14.17
C GLY A 25 19.56 20.90 12.94
N THR A 26 19.62 19.58 13.04
CA THR A 26 19.49 18.74 11.87
C THR A 26 18.10 19.07 11.35
N TYR A 27 18.05 20.04 10.45
CA TYR A 27 17.24 19.89 9.27
C TYR A 27 17.57 18.48 8.79
N ARG A 28 16.77 17.49 9.20
CA ARG A 28 16.59 16.32 8.37
C ARG A 28 16.13 16.95 7.09
N THR A 29 17.07 17.16 6.17
CA THR A 29 16.80 16.96 4.76
C THR A 29 15.89 15.75 4.76
N GLN A 30 14.61 16.01 4.46
CA GLN A 30 13.77 15.00 3.87
C GLN A 30 14.53 14.62 2.62
N ASP A 31 15.54 13.77 2.79
CA ASP A 31 16.06 12.97 1.72
C ASP A 31 14.80 12.38 1.12
N THR A 32 14.62 12.65 -0.15
CA THR A 32 13.74 11.93 -1.06
C THR A 32 14.22 10.48 -1.07
N ALA A 33 14.16 9.81 0.08
CA ALA A 33 14.31 8.39 0.23
C ALA A 33 13.19 7.85 -0.64
N LYS A 34 13.57 7.28 -1.77
CA LYS A 34 12.68 6.62 -2.71
C LYS A 34 11.72 5.79 -1.87
N ASN A 35 10.45 6.18 -1.87
CA ASN A 35 9.45 5.50 -1.07
C ASN A 35 9.35 4.08 -1.63
N HIS A 36 9.66 3.09 -0.80
CA HIS A 36 9.60 1.66 -1.13
C HIS A 36 8.53 0.94 -0.30
N LYS A 37 7.64 1.68 0.37
CA LYS A 37 6.54 1.15 1.19
C LYS A 37 5.70 0.14 0.44
N ALA A 38 5.50 0.30 -0.86
CA ALA A 38 4.79 -0.68 -1.69
C ALA A 38 5.46 -2.05 -1.63
N ARG A 39 6.78 -2.12 -1.76
CA ARG A 39 7.54 -3.39 -1.72
C ARG A 39 7.54 -4.04 -0.33
N ASP A 40 7.43 -3.22 0.71
CA ASP A 40 7.38 -3.69 2.10
C ASP A 40 5.97 -4.21 2.50
N ARG A 41 4.97 -4.15 1.61
CA ARG A 41 3.61 -4.60 1.93
C ARG A 41 3.56 -6.09 2.18
N ASN A 42 2.91 -6.44 3.30
CA ASN A 42 2.66 -7.82 3.66
C ASN A 42 1.17 -8.16 3.54
N PRO A 43 0.75 -8.87 2.48
CA PRO A 43 -0.66 -9.22 2.28
C PRO A 43 -1.23 -10.18 3.35
N ALA A 44 -0.39 -10.81 4.20
CA ALA A 44 -0.84 -11.74 5.23
C ALA A 44 -1.85 -11.14 6.22
N GLN A 45 -1.78 -9.82 6.46
CA GLN A 45 -2.73 -9.12 7.32
C GLN A 45 -4.14 -9.11 6.72
N LEU A 46 -4.24 -8.83 5.42
CA LEU A 46 -5.50 -8.90 4.67
C LEU A 46 -6.09 -10.31 4.72
N LEU A 47 -5.28 -11.35 4.49
CA LEU A 47 -5.71 -12.75 4.60
C LEU A 47 -6.29 -13.02 5.99
N SER A 48 -5.58 -12.61 7.04
CA SER A 48 -5.99 -12.85 8.43
C SER A 48 -7.31 -12.16 8.76
N ARG A 49 -7.52 -10.92 8.28
CA ARG A 49 -8.79 -10.19 8.45
C ARG A 49 -9.95 -10.90 7.77
N LEU A 50 -9.77 -11.29 6.52
CA LEU A 50 -10.81 -11.96 5.74
C LEU A 50 -11.14 -13.35 6.30
N ALA A 51 -10.14 -14.11 6.74
CA ALA A 51 -10.33 -15.40 7.40
C ALA A 51 -11.19 -15.29 8.67
N ARG A 52 -10.99 -14.24 9.48
CA ARG A 52 -11.82 -13.96 10.67
C ARG A 52 -13.28 -13.64 10.34
N GLN A 53 -13.58 -13.24 9.11
CA GLN A 53 -14.95 -13.07 8.61
C GLN A 53 -15.58 -14.37 8.09
N GLY A 54 -14.92 -15.52 8.28
CA GLY A 54 -15.39 -16.83 7.81
C GLY A 54 -15.19 -17.06 6.31
N LEU A 55 -14.39 -16.22 5.64
CA LEU A 55 -14.08 -16.37 4.23
C LEU A 55 -12.89 -17.31 4.06
N ARG A 56 -12.92 -18.11 3.00
CA ARG A 56 -11.74 -18.86 2.55
C ARG A 56 -10.97 -17.97 1.58
N VAL A 57 -9.71 -17.70 1.89
CA VAL A 57 -8.86 -16.82 1.09
C VAL A 57 -7.60 -17.56 0.70
N GLU A 58 -7.28 -17.53 -0.58
CA GLU A 58 -6.03 -18.03 -1.13
C GLU A 58 -5.29 -16.88 -1.81
N GLN A 59 -4.06 -16.60 -1.38
CA GLN A 59 -3.16 -15.74 -2.14
C GLN A 59 -2.67 -16.52 -3.36
N ARG A 60 -3.07 -16.06 -4.54
CA ARG A 60 -2.76 -16.73 -5.81
C ARG A 60 -1.40 -16.29 -6.32
N PHE A 61 -1.17 -14.97 -6.38
CA PHE A 61 0.04 -14.38 -6.95
C PHE A 61 0.41 -13.08 -6.23
N THR A 62 1.71 -12.76 -6.26
CA THR A 62 2.28 -11.45 -5.88
C THR A 62 3.39 -11.08 -6.85
N SER A 63 3.65 -9.78 -7.04
CA SER A 63 4.74 -9.25 -7.88
C SER A 63 5.19 -7.90 -7.33
N ASP A 64 6.51 -7.66 -7.33
CA ASP A 64 7.19 -6.46 -6.84
C ASP A 64 8.10 -5.80 -7.91
N ASP A 65 7.87 -6.12 -9.18
CA ASP A 65 8.72 -5.78 -10.34
C ASP A 65 8.99 -4.27 -10.51
N GLY A 66 8.18 -3.40 -9.88
CA GLY A 66 8.40 -1.94 -9.83
C GLY A 66 8.12 -1.17 -11.12
N ASP A 67 7.93 -1.85 -12.25
CA ASP A 67 7.65 -1.24 -13.56
C ASP A 67 6.15 -0.93 -13.73
N CYS A 68 5.74 0.30 -13.42
CA CYS A 68 4.34 0.70 -13.63
C CYS A 68 3.94 0.78 -15.11
N VAL A 69 4.86 1.09 -16.03
CA VAL A 69 4.51 1.27 -17.45
C VAL A 69 4.12 -0.06 -18.10
N SER A 70 4.92 -1.10 -17.86
CA SER A 70 4.63 -2.45 -18.38
C SER A 70 3.41 -3.08 -17.72
N HIS A 71 3.07 -2.66 -16.50
CA HIS A 71 1.98 -3.21 -15.70
C HIS A 71 0.80 -2.24 -15.54
N SER A 72 0.53 -1.40 -16.54
CA SER A 72 -0.65 -0.53 -16.59
C SER A 72 -1.27 -0.48 -17.98
N TYR A 73 -2.51 0.02 -18.04
CA TYR A 73 -3.27 0.18 -19.28
C TYR A 73 -4.14 1.44 -19.26
N GLY A 74 -4.62 1.87 -20.45
CA GLY A 74 -5.43 3.07 -20.60
C GLY A 74 -4.65 4.36 -20.35
N LEU A 75 -5.35 5.42 -19.95
CA LEU A 75 -4.77 6.71 -19.55
C LEU A 75 -3.83 6.57 -18.34
N VAL A 76 -4.06 5.59 -17.47
CA VAL A 76 -3.16 5.30 -16.35
C VAL A 76 -1.76 4.93 -16.85
N ARG A 77 -1.65 4.21 -17.96
CA ARG A 77 -0.36 3.91 -18.60
C ARG A 77 0.32 5.18 -19.12
N GLU A 78 -0.43 6.01 -19.85
CA GLU A 78 0.08 7.28 -20.39
C GLU A 78 0.55 8.22 -19.27
N PHE A 79 -0.15 8.21 -18.13
CA PHE A 79 0.26 8.96 -16.94
C PHE A 79 1.60 8.47 -16.41
N VAL A 80 1.77 7.17 -16.16
CA VAL A 80 3.02 6.64 -15.57
C VAL A 80 4.21 6.62 -16.54
N GLU A 81 3.96 6.73 -17.85
CA GLU A 81 5.02 7.00 -18.84
C GLU A 81 5.63 8.41 -18.66
N ASN A 82 4.83 9.39 -18.23
CA ASN A 82 5.26 10.77 -18.00
C ASN A 82 5.60 11.08 -16.54
N GLN A 83 4.96 10.39 -15.61
CA GLN A 83 5.14 10.50 -14.16
C GLN A 83 5.43 9.12 -13.56
N PRO A 84 6.69 8.62 -13.67
CA PRO A 84 7.01 7.27 -13.25
C PRO A 84 6.81 7.06 -11.76
N CYS A 85 6.23 5.91 -11.41
CA CYS A 85 6.17 5.48 -10.01
C CYS A 85 7.57 5.12 -9.49
N SER A 86 7.77 5.23 -8.18
CA SER A 86 9.00 4.84 -7.48
C SER A 86 9.03 3.37 -7.09
N ALA A 87 7.86 2.75 -6.89
CA ALA A 87 7.71 1.33 -6.64
C ALA A 87 6.28 0.85 -6.95
N LEU A 88 6.17 -0.44 -7.23
CA LEU A 88 4.91 -1.14 -7.46
C LEU A 88 4.96 -2.50 -6.76
N PHE A 89 3.92 -2.79 -5.98
CA PHE A 89 3.62 -4.12 -5.48
C PHE A 89 2.19 -4.49 -5.82
N ARG A 90 1.97 -5.73 -6.25
CA ARG A 90 0.66 -6.23 -6.66
C ARG A 90 0.39 -7.57 -5.98
N ALA A 91 -0.86 -7.80 -5.62
CA ALA A 91 -1.31 -9.09 -5.11
C ALA A 91 -2.67 -9.47 -5.72
N LEU A 92 -2.87 -10.77 -5.94
CA LEU A 92 -4.14 -11.34 -6.34
C LEU A 92 -4.58 -12.40 -5.33
N PHE A 93 -5.81 -12.24 -4.86
CA PHE A 93 -6.47 -13.19 -3.96
C PHE A 93 -7.67 -13.82 -4.64
N GLU A 94 -7.87 -15.09 -4.35
CA GLU A 94 -9.13 -15.77 -4.59
C GLU A 94 -9.89 -15.88 -3.26
N VAL A 95 -11.08 -15.31 -3.21
CA VAL A 95 -11.93 -15.30 -2.02
C VAL A 95 -13.19 -16.09 -2.28
N ARG A 96 -13.53 -16.97 -1.33
CA ARG A 96 -14.76 -17.79 -1.36
C ARG A 96 -15.56 -17.63 -0.08
N ASP A 97 -16.87 -17.52 -0.23
CA ASP A 97 -17.80 -17.58 0.90
C ASP A 97 -18.40 -18.99 1.08
N SER A 98 -19.21 -19.16 2.12
CA SER A 98 -19.93 -20.41 2.39
C SER A 98 -20.98 -20.76 1.34
N ARG A 99 -21.43 -19.78 0.54
CA ARG A 99 -22.42 -19.93 -0.53
C ARG A 99 -21.78 -20.26 -1.89
N ARG A 100 -20.48 -20.59 -1.90
CA ARG A 100 -19.69 -20.91 -3.10
C ARG A 100 -19.56 -19.74 -4.09
N ALA A 101 -19.81 -18.50 -3.67
CA ALA A 101 -19.40 -17.34 -4.45
C ALA A 101 -17.87 -17.33 -4.53
N VAL A 102 -17.33 -17.00 -5.71
CA VAL A 102 -15.88 -16.87 -5.94
C VAL A 102 -15.63 -15.48 -6.49
N VAL A 103 -14.80 -14.72 -5.79
CA VAL A 103 -14.43 -13.36 -6.15
C VAL A 103 -12.91 -13.26 -6.19
N LEU A 104 -12.38 -12.68 -7.25
CA LEU A 104 -10.98 -12.32 -7.34
C LEU A 104 -10.80 -10.91 -6.79
N VAL A 105 -9.79 -10.71 -5.95
CA VAL A 105 -9.43 -9.39 -5.42
C VAL A 105 -8.02 -9.07 -5.90
N ALA A 106 -7.90 -8.04 -6.73
CA ALA A 106 -6.62 -7.50 -7.17
C ALA A 106 -6.32 -6.24 -6.36
N VAL A 107 -5.14 -6.17 -5.75
CA VAL A 107 -4.69 -5.00 -5.01
C VAL A 107 -3.35 -4.55 -5.57
N ALA A 108 -3.21 -3.25 -5.84
CA ALA A 108 -1.95 -2.63 -6.21
C ALA A 108 -1.60 -1.53 -5.21
N TRP A 109 -0.34 -1.53 -4.78
CA TRP A 109 0.28 -0.47 -4.00
C TRP A 109 1.30 0.22 -4.89
N VAL A 110 1.09 1.51 -5.12
CA VAL A 110 1.86 2.31 -6.06
C VAL A 110 2.50 3.46 -5.30
N ASP A 111 3.81 3.42 -5.14
CA ASP A 111 4.55 4.53 -4.56
C ASP A 111 4.83 5.55 -5.64
N MET A 112 4.34 6.78 -5.47
CA MET A 112 4.68 7.91 -6.31
C MET A 112 5.84 8.71 -5.71
N PRO A 113 6.60 9.46 -6.53
CA PRO A 113 7.75 10.22 -6.07
C PRO A 113 7.43 11.25 -4.98
N ASP A 114 6.22 11.83 -5.03
CA ASP A 114 5.75 12.80 -4.06
C ASP A 114 4.22 12.70 -3.87
N ALA A 115 3.71 13.32 -2.81
CA ALA A 115 2.29 13.27 -2.46
C ALA A 115 1.38 14.00 -3.48
N ARG A 116 1.91 14.95 -4.28
CA ARG A 116 1.13 15.62 -5.32
C ARG A 116 0.87 14.66 -6.47
N GLN A 117 1.90 13.99 -6.96
CA GLN A 117 1.80 12.98 -8.02
C GLN A 117 0.95 11.77 -7.57
N ALA A 118 1.01 11.40 -6.28
CA ALA A 118 0.13 10.40 -5.71
C ALA A 118 -1.36 10.78 -5.77
N ARG A 119 -1.69 12.05 -5.49
CA ARG A 119 -3.07 12.55 -5.65
C ARG A 119 -3.52 12.54 -7.11
N GLU A 120 -2.68 13.03 -8.02
CA GLU A 120 -2.97 13.02 -9.45
C GLU A 120 -3.20 11.60 -9.98
N PHE A 121 -2.36 10.64 -9.58
CA PHE A 121 -2.53 9.23 -9.91
C PHE A 121 -3.84 8.67 -9.34
N LYS A 122 -4.14 8.93 -8.06
CA LYS A 122 -5.38 8.48 -7.41
C LYS A 122 -6.62 9.03 -8.13
N ASP A 123 -6.65 10.33 -8.41
CA ASP A 123 -7.78 10.96 -9.10
C ASP A 123 -7.99 10.33 -10.49
N LEU A 124 -6.91 9.96 -11.17
CA LEU A 124 -6.96 9.28 -12.45
C LEU A 124 -7.53 7.85 -12.32
N VAL A 125 -7.02 7.02 -11.40
CA VAL A 125 -7.51 5.64 -11.22
C VAL A 125 -8.93 5.56 -10.66
N ASP A 126 -9.39 6.61 -9.97
CA ASP A 126 -10.78 6.73 -9.50
C ASP A 126 -11.75 7.14 -10.62
N GLY A 127 -11.23 7.63 -11.75
CA GLY A 127 -12.02 7.93 -12.94
C GLY A 127 -12.48 6.67 -13.66
N HIS A 128 -13.79 6.56 -13.95
CA HIS A 128 -14.30 5.43 -14.71
C HIS A 128 -13.74 5.42 -16.15
N GLY A 129 -13.20 4.27 -16.57
CA GLY A 129 -12.72 4.07 -17.94
C GLY A 129 -11.35 4.69 -18.27
N THR A 130 -10.63 5.21 -17.26
CA THR A 130 -9.27 5.76 -17.43
C THR A 130 -8.20 4.67 -17.48
N GLY A 131 -8.52 3.43 -17.11
CA GLY A 131 -7.57 2.33 -17.03
C GLY A 131 -7.12 2.05 -15.60
N ASN A 132 -6.13 1.17 -15.44
CA ASN A 132 -5.65 0.77 -14.13
C ASN A 132 -4.24 0.14 -14.22
N ILE A 133 -3.68 -0.24 -13.06
CA ILE A 133 -2.61 -1.23 -12.94
C ILE A 133 -3.16 -2.60 -13.33
N THR A 134 -2.43 -3.32 -14.18
CA THR A 134 -2.80 -4.64 -14.69
C THR A 134 -2.93 -5.64 -13.55
N GLU A 135 -4.06 -6.33 -13.50
CA GLU A 135 -4.35 -7.37 -12.52
C GLU A 135 -3.56 -8.64 -12.84
N LEU A 136 -2.93 -9.27 -11.84
CA LEU A 136 -2.07 -10.45 -12.05
C LEU A 136 -2.79 -11.64 -12.68
N SER A 137 -4.12 -11.72 -12.55
CA SER A 137 -4.93 -12.74 -13.22
C SER A 137 -4.84 -12.66 -14.74
N ARG A 138 -4.58 -11.48 -15.32
CA ARG A 138 -4.42 -11.30 -16.77
C ARG A 138 -3.11 -11.86 -17.29
N GLU A 139 -2.09 -11.90 -16.43
CA GLU A 139 -0.74 -12.31 -16.77
C GLU A 139 -0.58 -13.84 -16.65
N SER A 140 -1.24 -14.49 -15.69
CA SER A 140 -1.07 -15.93 -15.46
C SER A 140 -2.25 -16.61 -14.74
N GLY A 141 -2.22 -17.95 -14.70
CA GLY A 141 -3.13 -18.75 -13.89
C GLY A 141 -4.49 -19.06 -14.55
N PRO A 142 -5.41 -19.68 -13.79
CA PRO A 142 -6.68 -20.19 -14.31
C PRO A 142 -7.75 -19.12 -14.58
N TYR A 143 -7.48 -17.85 -14.22
CA TYR A 143 -8.47 -16.77 -14.28
C TYR A 143 -8.17 -15.71 -15.36
N ARG A 144 -7.36 -16.04 -16.37
CA ARG A 144 -6.97 -15.09 -17.44
C ARG A 144 -8.13 -14.54 -18.26
N ASP A 145 -9.23 -15.27 -18.30
CA ASP A 145 -10.45 -14.88 -19.01
C ASP A 145 -11.42 -14.08 -18.14
N VAL A 146 -11.17 -13.97 -16.82
CA VAL A 146 -11.96 -13.11 -15.93
C VAL A 146 -11.55 -11.67 -16.17
N ARG A 147 -12.49 -10.87 -16.67
CA ARG A 147 -12.28 -9.44 -16.95
C ARG A 147 -12.72 -8.61 -15.75
N PHE A 148 -11.78 -7.88 -15.18
CA PHE A 148 -12.05 -6.84 -14.20
C PHE A 148 -12.71 -5.66 -14.92
N THR A 149 -13.87 -5.26 -14.42
CA THR A 149 -14.70 -4.20 -15.02
C THR A 149 -14.55 -2.85 -14.31
N GLY A 150 -13.97 -2.84 -13.11
CA GLY A 150 -13.97 -1.68 -12.23
C GLY A 150 -15.29 -1.44 -11.49
N GLU A 151 -16.30 -2.33 -11.64
CA GLU A 151 -17.61 -2.17 -10.96
C GLU A 151 -17.48 -2.17 -9.43
N HIS A 152 -16.66 -3.07 -8.88
CA HIS A 152 -16.29 -3.04 -7.46
C HIS A 152 -14.84 -2.58 -7.35
N TYR A 153 -14.69 -1.33 -6.97
CA TYR A 153 -13.42 -0.64 -6.90
C TYR A 153 -13.40 0.30 -5.69
N ALA A 154 -12.24 0.41 -5.07
CA ALA A 154 -11.95 1.48 -4.14
C ALA A 154 -10.45 1.79 -4.15
N SER A 155 -10.08 2.98 -3.70
CA SER A 155 -8.69 3.33 -3.47
C SER A 155 -8.51 4.29 -2.29
N VAL A 156 -7.33 4.25 -1.68
CA VAL A 156 -6.91 5.16 -0.62
C VAL A 156 -5.53 5.74 -0.92
N LEU A 157 -5.24 6.90 -0.33
CA LEU A 157 -3.94 7.56 -0.39
C LEU A 157 -3.30 7.51 1.00
N GLU A 158 -2.09 6.97 1.08
CA GLU A 158 -1.24 6.94 2.27
C GLU A 158 0.08 7.64 1.97
N ASP A 159 0.22 8.91 2.40
CA ASP A 159 1.34 9.79 2.06
C ASP A 159 1.53 9.96 0.53
N SER A 160 2.52 9.26 -0.05
CA SER A 160 2.77 9.21 -1.49
C SER A 160 2.46 7.85 -2.11
N THR A 161 1.85 6.95 -1.35
CA THR A 161 1.45 5.61 -1.80
C THR A 161 -0.04 5.59 -2.10
N VAL A 162 -0.42 5.20 -3.31
CA VAL A 162 -1.81 4.91 -3.66
C VAL A 162 -2.04 3.42 -3.55
N ILE A 163 -3.06 3.04 -2.79
CA ILE A 163 -3.53 1.65 -2.72
C ILE A 163 -4.84 1.60 -3.45
N ASN A 164 -4.93 0.79 -4.50
CA ASN A 164 -6.21 0.54 -5.14
C ASN A 164 -6.55 -0.95 -5.13
N ALA A 165 -7.84 -1.22 -4.98
CA ALA A 165 -8.38 -2.56 -4.91
C ALA A 165 -9.53 -2.69 -5.90
N GLN A 166 -9.51 -3.75 -6.68
CA GLN A 166 -10.64 -4.17 -7.50
C GLN A 166 -11.10 -5.55 -7.06
N ALA A 167 -12.41 -5.78 -7.09
CA ALA A 167 -12.99 -7.09 -6.88
C ALA A 167 -13.85 -7.51 -8.07
N GLN A 168 -13.64 -8.72 -8.57
CA GLN A 168 -14.38 -9.23 -9.73
C GLN A 168 -14.96 -10.61 -9.42
N PRO A 169 -16.30 -10.75 -9.40
CA PRO A 169 -16.95 -12.05 -9.38
C PRO A 169 -16.51 -12.92 -10.57
N VAL A 170 -16.12 -14.17 -10.30
CA VAL A 170 -15.84 -15.17 -11.36
C VAL A 170 -17.14 -15.56 -12.08
N ARG A 171 -18.27 -15.50 -11.37
CA ARG A 171 -19.63 -15.64 -11.92
C ARG A 171 -20.49 -14.50 -11.41
N ALA A 172 -21.18 -13.83 -12.33
CA ALA A 172 -22.13 -12.77 -12.04
C ALA A 172 -23.36 -13.34 -11.30
N THR A 173 -23.33 -13.25 -9.98
CA THR A 173 -24.46 -13.60 -9.11
C THR A 173 -24.56 -12.52 -8.05
N ARG A 174 -25.78 -12.24 -7.57
CA ARG A 174 -25.99 -11.22 -6.53
C ARG A 174 -25.11 -11.45 -5.30
N ALA A 175 -25.01 -12.68 -4.82
CA ALA A 175 -24.16 -13.02 -3.67
C ALA A 175 -22.68 -12.71 -3.91
N ALA A 176 -22.18 -12.92 -5.15
CA ALA A 176 -20.80 -12.61 -5.48
C ALA A 176 -20.57 -11.09 -5.62
N SER A 177 -21.51 -10.33 -6.17
CA SER A 177 -21.45 -8.87 -6.22
C SER A 177 -21.48 -8.25 -4.82
N ASP A 178 -22.40 -8.71 -3.96
CA ASP A 178 -22.48 -8.26 -2.55
C ASP A 178 -21.17 -8.57 -1.80
N LEU A 179 -20.53 -9.71 -2.11
CA LEU A 179 -19.24 -10.07 -1.55
C LEU A 179 -18.11 -9.18 -2.10
N ALA A 180 -18.08 -8.93 -3.41
CA ALA A 180 -17.06 -8.11 -4.05
C ALA A 180 -17.03 -6.67 -3.50
N GLU A 181 -18.20 -6.07 -3.30
CA GLU A 181 -18.34 -4.75 -2.68
C GLU A 181 -17.69 -4.68 -1.29
N ARG A 182 -17.94 -5.70 -0.45
CA ARG A 182 -17.36 -5.77 0.90
C ARG A 182 -15.84 -5.97 0.87
N LEU A 183 -15.33 -6.70 -0.13
CA LEU A 183 -13.93 -7.06 -0.22
C LEU A 183 -13.04 -5.87 -0.55
N VAL A 184 -13.48 -4.97 -1.43
CA VAL A 184 -12.69 -3.76 -1.76
C VAL A 184 -12.54 -2.84 -0.54
N SER A 185 -13.57 -2.67 0.28
CA SER A 185 -13.43 -1.89 1.53
C SER A 185 -12.49 -2.56 2.54
N THR A 186 -12.53 -3.89 2.64
CA THR A 186 -11.66 -4.64 3.58
C THR A 186 -10.20 -4.65 3.13
N ALA A 187 -9.95 -4.64 1.83
CA ALA A 187 -8.61 -4.60 1.25
C ALA A 187 -7.86 -3.31 1.58
N LEU A 188 -8.58 -2.20 1.78
CA LEU A 188 -7.99 -0.88 2.00
C LEU A 188 -7.96 -0.44 3.47
N THR A 189 -8.34 -1.33 4.38
CA THR A 189 -8.19 -1.04 5.81
C THR A 189 -6.69 -1.05 6.15
N PRO A 190 -6.15 -0.04 6.84
CA PRO A 190 -4.75 -0.05 7.29
C PRO A 190 -4.43 -1.26 8.16
N ASP A 191 -3.17 -1.66 8.16
CA ASP A 191 -2.63 -2.71 9.03
C ASP A 191 -2.65 -2.30 10.51
#